data_AF-A0A482EPK6-F1
#
_entry.id   AF-A0A482EPK6-F1
#
_cell.length_a   1.000
_cell.length_b   1.000
_cell.length_c   1.000
_cell.angle_alpha   90.00
_cell.angle_beta   90.00
_cell.angle_gamma   90.00
#
_symmetry.space_group_name_H-M   'P 1'
#
loop_
_entity.id
_entity.type
_entity.pdbx_description
1 polymer ?
#
loop_
_entity_poly.entity_id
_entity_poly.type
_entity_poly.pdbx_seq_one_letter_code
_entity_poly.pdbx_strand_id
1 'polypeptide(L)'
;MSFWGATVITNLISTIPYMGNMIVMWVWGGFSINNATLNRFFSLHFILPFIILMFVIIHLYFLHLTGSTNPLGTNSNLNKIPFHIYFSFKDLLGFIIMTLLLTITILQYPYIFSDPDNFTPANPMITPIHIQPEWYFLFAYAILRS
;
A
#
# COMPACT_ATOMS: atom_id res chain seq x y z
N MET A 1 -10.27 12.33 5.92
CA MET A 1 -10.12 10.89 6.24
C MET A 1 -8.78 10.54 6.89
N SER A 2 -7.65 11.11 6.46
CA SER A 2 -6.30 10.71 6.91
C SER A 2 -6.10 10.66 8.44
N PHE A 3 -6.51 11.70 9.17
CA PHE A 3 -6.35 11.75 10.63
C PHE A 3 -7.09 10.60 11.33
N TRP A 4 -8.38 10.45 11.03
CA TRP A 4 -9.21 9.42 11.66
C TRP A 4 -8.84 8.01 11.22
N GLY A 5 -8.43 7.81 9.97
CA GLY A 5 -7.87 6.54 9.50
C GLY A 5 -6.62 6.15 10.29
N ALA A 6 -5.69 7.10 10.46
CA ALA A 6 -4.52 6.88 11.30
C ALA A 6 -4.91 6.56 12.75
N THR A 7 -5.89 7.26 13.33
CA THR A 7 -6.38 7.02 14.70
C THR A 7 -6.89 5.59 14.84
N VAL A 8 -7.77 5.14 13.94
CA VAL A 8 -8.39 3.82 14.02
C VAL A 8 -7.35 2.72 13.81
N ILE A 9 -6.53 2.82 12.75
CA ILE A 9 -5.57 1.77 12.37
C ILE A 9 -4.50 1.58 13.45
N THR A 10 -3.90 2.67 13.95
CA THR A 10 -2.87 2.55 14.98
C THR A 10 -3.43 2.07 16.31
N ASN A 11 -4.68 2.42 16.64
CA ASN A 11 -5.35 1.92 17.83
C ASN A 11 -5.60 0.41 17.81
N LEU A 12 -5.57 -0.27 16.66
CA LEU A 12 -5.67 -1.74 16.63
C LEU A 12 -4.56 -2.41 17.45
N ILE A 13 -3.39 -1.77 17.57
CA ILE A 13 -2.26 -2.25 18.37
C ILE A 13 -2.59 -2.28 19.88
N SER A 14 -3.55 -1.46 20.34
CA SER A 14 -3.98 -1.45 21.74
C SER A 14 -4.53 -2.79 22.22
N THR A 15 -4.97 -3.65 21.28
CA THR A 15 -5.49 -4.99 21.57
C THR A 15 -4.42 -5.98 22.04
N ILE A 16 -3.13 -5.67 21.88
CA ILE A 16 -2.03 -6.51 22.38
C ILE A 16 -2.03 -6.50 23.92
N PRO A 17 -2.16 -7.66 24.59
CA PRO A 17 -2.18 -7.73 26.05
C PRO A 17 -0.92 -7.11 26.68
N TYR A 18 -1.11 -6.44 27.82
CA TYR A 18 -0.08 -5.80 28.66
C TYR A 18 0.67 -4.62 28.04
N MET A 19 1.01 -4.66 26.75
CA MET A 19 1.87 -3.65 26.10
C MET A 19 1.16 -2.78 25.06
N GLY A 20 -0.06 -3.12 24.63
CA GLY A 20 -0.74 -2.45 23.51
C GLY A 20 -0.81 -0.93 23.65
N ASN A 21 -1.34 -0.42 24.78
CA ASN A 21 -1.45 1.02 25.01
C ASN A 21 -0.10 1.74 25.03
N MET A 22 0.94 1.11 25.60
CA MET A 22 2.28 1.66 25.60
C MET A 22 2.83 1.79 24.18
N ILE A 23 2.62 0.77 23.34
CA ILE A 23 3.07 0.77 21.94
C ILE A 23 2.32 1.84 21.15
N VAL A 24 1.00 1.99 21.33
CA VAL A 24 0.20 3.02 20.65
C VAL A 24 0.74 4.42 20.98
N MET A 25 0.91 4.76 22.26
CA MET A 25 1.46 6.05 22.66
C MET A 25 2.90 6.25 22.16
N TRP A 26 3.69 5.16 22.12
CA TRP A 26 5.05 5.21 21.56
C TRP A 26 5.05 5.46 20.06
N VAL A 27 4.15 4.83 19.28
CA VAL A 27 3.98 5.13 17.85
C VAL A 27 3.52 6.58 17.69
N TRP A 28 2.62 7.04 18.55
CA TRP A 28 2.11 8.39 18.47
C TRP A 28 3.13 9.47 18.88
N GLY A 29 4.07 9.14 19.76
CA GLY A 29 4.92 10.16 20.38
C GLY A 29 4.09 11.13 21.25
N GLY A 30 2.99 10.66 21.82
CA GLY A 30 2.03 11.45 22.59
C GLY A 30 0.77 10.66 22.94
N PHE A 31 -0.23 11.34 23.50
CA PHE A 31 -1.51 10.73 23.90
C PHE A 31 -2.53 10.62 22.77
N SER A 32 -2.30 11.31 21.66
CA SER A 32 -3.13 11.32 20.47
C SER A 32 -2.28 11.62 19.25
N ILE A 33 -2.85 11.41 18.07
CA ILE A 33 -2.22 11.80 16.80
C ILE A 33 -2.04 13.32 16.76
N ASN A 34 -0.80 13.74 16.52
CA ASN A 34 -0.38 15.14 16.57
C ASN A 34 0.81 15.39 15.62
N ASN A 35 1.48 16.53 15.76
CA ASN A 35 2.63 16.87 14.90
C ASN A 35 3.79 15.85 14.98
N ALA A 36 4.04 15.26 16.15
CA ALA A 36 5.08 14.24 16.29
C ALA A 36 4.77 12.99 15.46
N THR A 37 3.50 12.58 15.39
CA THR A 37 3.08 11.49 14.49
C THR A 37 3.29 11.79 13.04
N LEU A 38 2.86 12.97 12.59
CA LEU A 38 2.90 13.34 11.18
C LEU A 38 4.34 13.37 10.66
N ASN A 39 5.26 13.99 11.42
CA ASN A 39 6.67 14.06 11.05
C ASN A 39 7.30 12.66 10.96
N ARG A 40 7.00 11.77 11.91
CA ARG A 40 7.51 10.39 11.89
C ARG A 40 6.92 9.59 10.74
N PHE A 41 5.62 9.72 10.49
CA PHE A 41 4.94 9.04 9.40
C PHE A 41 5.50 9.50 8.06
N PHE A 42 5.82 10.78 7.89
CA PHE A 42 6.51 11.28 6.71
C PHE A 42 7.90 10.67 6.54
N SER A 43 8.74 10.68 7.60
CA SER A 43 10.07 10.06 7.53
C SER A 43 10.01 8.55 7.23
N LEU A 44 9.04 7.84 7.82
CA LEU A 44 8.82 6.42 7.57
C LEU A 44 8.31 6.18 6.13
N HIS A 45 7.34 6.96 5.68
CA HIS A 45 6.82 6.89 4.32
C HIS A 45 7.91 7.17 3.27
N PHE A 46 8.87 8.03 3.58
CA PHE A 46 10.01 8.30 2.71
C PHE A 46 10.99 7.11 2.63
N ILE A 47 11.34 6.48 3.77
CA ILE A 47 12.34 5.40 3.78
C ILE A 47 11.78 4.05 3.31
N LEU A 48 10.50 3.76 3.59
CA LEU A 48 9.89 2.46 3.30
C LEU A 48 9.95 2.04 1.82
N PRO A 49 9.72 2.92 0.82
CA PRO A 49 9.88 2.57 -0.60
C PRO A 49 11.27 2.03 -0.95
N PHE A 50 12.34 2.56 -0.33
CA PHE A 50 13.70 2.06 -0.54
C PHE A 50 13.93 0.68 0.08
N ILE A 51 13.31 0.44 1.24
CA ILE A 51 13.30 -0.89 1.87
C ILE A 51 12.53 -1.89 0.98
N ILE A 52 11.39 -1.48 0.41
CA ILE A 52 10.63 -2.30 -0.55
C ILE A 52 11.49 -2.61 -1.79
N LEU A 53 12.22 -1.64 -2.33
CA LEU A 53 13.14 -1.86 -3.46
C LEU A 53 14.20 -2.94 -3.13
N MET A 54 14.76 -2.92 -1.92
CA MET A 54 15.69 -3.95 -1.46
C MET A 54 15.02 -5.33 -1.42
N PHE A 55 13.79 -5.41 -0.91
CA PHE A 55 13.02 -6.66 -0.93
C PHE A 55 12.67 -7.13 -2.34
N VAL A 56 12.44 -6.23 -3.31
CA VAL A 56 12.22 -6.58 -4.72
C VAL A 56 13.47 -7.23 -5.31
N ILE A 57 14.68 -6.73 -5.01
CA ILE A 57 15.93 -7.34 -5.48
C ILE A 57 16.10 -8.75 -4.90
N ILE A 58 15.86 -8.92 -3.60
CA ILE A 58 15.92 -10.24 -2.93
C ILE A 58 14.88 -11.19 -3.53
N HIS A 59 13.66 -10.71 -3.75
CA HIS A 59 12.60 -11.47 -4.40
C HIS A 59 13.02 -11.94 -5.79
N LEU A 60 13.55 -11.05 -6.63
CA LEU A 60 14.03 -11.39 -7.96
C LEU A 60 15.21 -12.37 -7.91
N TYR A 61 16.15 -12.22 -6.95
CA TYR A 61 17.24 -13.17 -6.77
C TYR A 61 16.72 -14.59 -6.59
N PHE A 62 15.77 -14.80 -5.66
CA PHE A 62 15.18 -16.13 -5.45
C PHE A 62 14.40 -16.63 -6.68
N LEU A 63 13.68 -15.75 -7.37
CA LEU A 63 13.01 -16.11 -8.62
C LEU A 63 14.00 -16.60 -9.70
N HIS A 64 15.19 -16.00 -9.78
CA HIS A 64 16.20 -16.41 -10.76
C HIS A 64 16.84 -17.76 -10.43
N LEU A 65 16.82 -18.22 -9.17
CA LEU A 65 17.30 -19.55 -8.79
C LEU A 65 16.41 -20.67 -9.36
N THR A 66 15.09 -20.49 -9.35
CA THR A 66 14.13 -21.50 -9.84
C THR A 66 13.68 -21.26 -11.28
N GLY A 67 13.69 -20.00 -11.72
CA GLY A 67 12.97 -19.54 -12.92
C GLY A 67 11.46 -19.41 -12.67
N SER A 68 10.77 -18.83 -13.65
CA SER A 68 9.31 -18.65 -13.63
C SER A 68 8.55 -19.96 -13.86
N THR A 69 7.39 -20.08 -13.21
CA THR A 69 6.39 -21.12 -13.53
C THR A 69 5.67 -20.78 -14.84
N ASN A 70 4.89 -21.74 -15.35
CA ASN A 70 4.04 -21.54 -16.53
C ASN A 70 2.59 -21.96 -16.23
N PRO A 71 1.62 -21.56 -17.05
CA PRO A 71 0.20 -21.82 -16.79
C PRO A 71 -0.19 -23.30 -16.66
N LEU A 72 0.59 -24.21 -17.25
CA LEU A 72 0.34 -25.66 -17.16
C LEU A 72 0.90 -26.26 -15.86
N GLY A 73 1.70 -25.51 -15.10
CA GLY A 73 2.34 -25.99 -13.86
C GLY A 73 3.39 -27.09 -14.08
N THR A 74 3.72 -27.41 -15.34
CA THR A 74 4.71 -28.45 -15.69
C THR A 74 6.11 -27.85 -15.81
N ASN A 75 7.14 -28.69 -15.91
CA ASN A 75 8.51 -28.20 -16.07
C ASN A 75 8.73 -27.55 -17.45
N SER A 76 9.12 -26.26 -17.46
CA SER A 76 9.37 -25.48 -18.69
C SER A 76 10.77 -25.63 -19.27
N ASN A 77 11.69 -26.36 -18.62
CA ASN A 77 13.10 -26.47 -19.03
C ASN A 77 13.29 -26.99 -20.46
N LEU A 78 12.36 -27.79 -20.98
CA LEU A 78 12.42 -28.34 -22.33
C LEU A 78 12.26 -27.26 -23.41
N ASN A 79 11.51 -26.19 -23.14
CA ASN A 79 11.11 -25.18 -24.11
C ASN A 79 11.29 -23.75 -23.53
N LYS A 80 12.53 -23.37 -23.25
CA LYS A 80 12.85 -21.98 -22.85
C LYS A 80 13.10 -21.12 -24.08
N ILE A 81 12.61 -19.87 -24.01
CA ILE A 81 12.91 -18.82 -24.98
C ILE A 81 13.69 -17.69 -24.27
N PRO A 82 14.54 -16.93 -24.98
CA PRO A 82 15.25 -15.81 -24.38
C PRO A 82 14.26 -14.74 -23.89
N PHE A 83 14.63 -14.04 -22.80
CA PHE A 83 13.80 -12.96 -22.25
C PHE A 83 13.71 -11.77 -23.22
N HIS A 84 14.85 -11.35 -23.75
CA HIS A 84 14.91 -10.26 -24.72
C HIS A 84 14.25 -10.66 -26.04
N ILE A 85 13.71 -9.66 -26.74
CA ILE A 85 12.76 -9.76 -27.86
C ILE A 85 11.38 -10.23 -27.38
N TYR A 86 11.23 -11.43 -26.79
CA TYR A 86 9.90 -11.96 -26.49
C TYR A 86 9.20 -11.24 -25.34
N PHE A 87 9.78 -11.30 -24.13
CA PHE A 87 9.17 -10.71 -22.95
C PHE A 87 9.42 -9.20 -22.87
N SER A 88 10.56 -8.70 -23.36
CA SER A 88 10.81 -7.25 -23.40
C SER A 88 9.74 -6.47 -24.19
N PHE A 89 9.36 -6.93 -25.40
CA PHE A 89 8.31 -6.25 -26.18
C PHE A 89 6.92 -6.47 -25.60
N LYS A 90 6.65 -7.65 -25.02
CA LYS A 90 5.39 -7.94 -24.33
C LYS A 90 5.20 -7.02 -23.11
N ASP A 91 6.24 -6.85 -22.31
CA ASP A 91 6.23 -5.99 -21.12
C ASP A 91 6.12 -4.52 -21.51
N LEU A 92 6.78 -4.10 -22.60
CA LEU A 92 6.63 -2.75 -23.14
C LEU A 92 5.18 -2.45 -23.54
N LEU A 93 4.50 -3.39 -24.20
CA LEU A 93 3.07 -3.25 -24.52
C LEU A 93 2.23 -3.12 -23.24
N GLY A 94 2.49 -3.96 -22.24
CA GLY A 94 1.83 -3.86 -20.93
C GLY A 94 2.04 -2.50 -20.26
N PHE A 95 3.26 -1.97 -20.31
CA PHE A 95 3.61 -0.66 -19.78
C PHE A 95 2.85 0.47 -20.51
N ILE A 96 2.74 0.40 -21.85
CA ILE A 96 1.98 1.37 -22.64
C ILE A 96 0.50 1.37 -22.23
N ILE A 97 -0.10 0.19 -22.05
CA ILE A 97 -1.51 0.08 -21.63
C ILE A 97 -1.70 0.63 -20.22
N MET A 98 -0.82 0.27 -19.27
CA MET A 98 -0.90 0.75 -17.89
C MET A 98 -0.73 2.27 -17.78
N THR A 99 0.24 2.83 -18.51
CA THR A 99 0.46 4.29 -18.55
C THR A 99 -0.70 5.02 -19.21
N LEU A 100 -1.32 4.46 -20.26
CA LEU A 100 -2.53 5.03 -20.86
C LEU A 100 -3.69 5.09 -19.86
N LEU A 101 -3.95 4.01 -19.12
CA LEU A 101 -5.00 3.98 -18.11
C LEU A 101 -4.70 5.00 -17.00
N LEU A 102 -3.45 5.07 -16.54
CA LEU A 102 -3.03 6.04 -15.53
C LEU A 102 -3.21 7.48 -16.03
N THR A 103 -2.82 7.81 -17.26
CA THR A 103 -2.99 9.18 -17.78
C THR A 103 -4.45 9.56 -17.94
N ILE A 104 -5.31 8.64 -18.39
CA ILE A 104 -6.76 8.87 -18.44
C ILE A 104 -7.30 9.17 -17.04
N THR A 105 -6.94 8.38 -16.03
CA THR A 105 -7.40 8.62 -14.65
C THR A 105 -6.94 9.97 -14.13
N ILE A 106 -5.66 10.35 -14.31
CA ILE A 106 -5.12 11.62 -13.80
C ILE A 106 -5.74 12.82 -14.53
N LEU A 107 -5.91 12.75 -15.86
CA LEU A 107 -6.33 13.89 -16.67
C LEU A 107 -7.86 14.08 -16.71
N GLN A 108 -8.64 13.00 -16.69
CA GLN A 108 -10.10 13.08 -16.81
C GLN A 108 -10.82 12.88 -15.46
N TYR A 109 -10.30 12.02 -14.59
CA TYR A 109 -10.97 11.61 -13.35
C TYR A 109 -10.03 11.56 -12.13
N PRO A 110 -9.29 12.64 -11.81
CA PRO A 110 -8.21 12.60 -10.82
C PRO A 110 -8.65 12.18 -9.42
N TYR A 111 -9.93 12.38 -9.10
CA TYR A 111 -10.50 12.16 -7.77
C TYR A 111 -11.43 10.94 -7.68
N ILE A 112 -11.52 10.11 -8.73
CA ILE A 112 -12.44 8.95 -8.75
C ILE A 112 -12.15 7.93 -7.64
N PHE A 113 -10.89 7.82 -7.23
CA PHE A 113 -10.44 6.90 -6.18
C PHE A 113 -10.20 7.59 -4.82
N SER A 114 -10.51 8.89 -4.70
CA SER A 114 -10.31 9.66 -3.47
C SER A 114 -11.63 9.87 -2.72
N ASP A 115 -11.55 9.91 -1.40
CA ASP A 115 -12.68 10.26 -0.54
C ASP A 115 -12.80 11.78 -0.39
N PRO A 116 -13.99 12.39 -0.64
CA PRO A 116 -14.17 13.84 -0.56
C PRO A 116 -13.87 14.41 0.84
N ASP A 117 -14.04 13.63 1.90
CA ASP A 117 -13.73 14.04 3.28
C ASP A 117 -12.22 14.18 3.54
N ASN A 118 -11.37 13.93 2.55
CA ASN A 118 -9.94 14.24 2.63
C ASN A 118 -9.57 15.62 2.11
N PHE A 119 -10.51 16.36 1.50
CA PHE A 119 -10.31 17.77 1.14
C PHE A 119 -10.61 18.74 2.28
N THR A 120 -11.24 18.26 3.36
CA THR A 120 -11.43 19.05 4.57
C THR A 120 -10.25 18.88 5.52
N PRO A 121 -9.71 19.97 6.12
CA PRO A 121 -8.65 19.86 7.11
C PRO A 121 -9.06 18.99 8.29
N ALA A 122 -8.11 18.25 8.84
CA ALA A 122 -8.36 17.35 9.97
C ALA A 122 -8.88 18.12 11.20
N ASN A 123 -9.99 17.65 11.77
CA ASN A 123 -10.52 18.14 13.03
C ASN A 123 -10.56 16.99 14.06
N PRO A 124 -9.69 17.02 15.10
CA PRO A 124 -9.67 15.98 16.15
C PRO A 124 -10.97 15.89 16.97
N MET A 125 -11.81 16.92 16.96
CA MET A 125 -13.05 16.97 17.73
C MET A 125 -14.28 16.50 16.95
N ILE A 126 -14.18 16.31 15.63
CA ILE A 126 -15.31 15.94 14.78
C ILE A 126 -14.94 14.75 13.92
N THR A 127 -15.57 13.61 14.18
CA THR A 127 -15.50 12.41 13.34
C THR A 127 -16.40 12.57 12.12
N PRO A 128 -15.91 12.31 10.88
CA PRO A 128 -16.76 12.17 9.71
C PRO A 128 -17.85 11.12 9.91
N ILE A 129 -18.98 11.28 9.22
CA ILE A 129 -20.16 10.41 9.38
C ILE A 129 -19.84 8.97 8.90
N HIS A 130 -19.08 8.84 7.82
CA HIS A 130 -18.72 7.55 7.21
C HIS A 130 -17.21 7.37 7.10
N ILE A 131 -16.53 7.12 8.23
CA ILE A 131 -15.09 6.83 8.22
C ILE A 131 -14.83 5.46 7.60
N GLN A 132 -14.01 5.45 6.55
CA GLN A 132 -13.55 4.25 5.85
C GLN A 132 -12.10 4.46 5.36
N PRO A 133 -11.32 3.38 5.19
CA PRO A 133 -10.03 3.47 4.52
C PRO A 133 -10.19 3.61 3.01
N GLU A 134 -9.09 3.84 2.30
CA GLU A 134 -9.06 3.82 0.85
C GLU A 134 -9.53 2.46 0.29
N TRP A 135 -10.00 2.48 -0.95
CA TRP A 135 -10.69 1.36 -1.60
C TRP A 135 -9.93 0.03 -1.54
N TYR A 136 -8.59 0.06 -1.64
CA TYR A 136 -7.74 -1.13 -1.63
C TYR A 136 -7.64 -1.81 -0.26
N PHE A 137 -8.15 -1.20 0.82
CA PHE A 137 -8.24 -1.80 2.16
C PHE A 137 -9.66 -2.18 2.59
N LEU A 138 -10.70 -1.86 1.79
CA LEU A 138 -12.09 -2.10 2.18
C LEU A 138 -12.40 -3.56 2.47
N PHE A 139 -11.76 -4.50 1.78
CA PHE A 139 -11.96 -5.94 2.04
C PHE A 139 -11.49 -6.34 3.45
N ALA A 140 -10.31 -5.88 3.87
CA ALA A 140 -9.76 -6.16 5.20
C ALA A 140 -10.56 -5.44 6.29
N TYR A 141 -11.00 -4.22 6.01
CA TYR A 141 -11.88 -3.46 6.90
C TYR A 141 -13.23 -4.15 7.10
N ALA A 142 -13.81 -4.76 6.05
CA ALA A 142 -15.03 -5.54 6.16
C ALA A 142 -14.84 -6.78 7.06
N ILE A 143 -13.71 -7.49 6.91
CA ILE A 143 -13.35 -8.63 7.78
C ILE A 143 -13.17 -8.18 9.24
N LEU A 144 -12.54 -7.02 9.48
CA LEU A 144 -12.36 -6.50 10.84
C LEU A 144 -13.70 -6.17 11.53
N ARG A 145 -14.73 -5.81 10.75
CA ARG A 145 -16.05 -5.40 11.25
C ARG A 145 -17.06 -6.53 11.36
N SER A 146 -16.76 -7.75 10.88
CA SER A 146 -17.62 -8.93 10.97
C SER A 146 -17.47 -9.63 12.32
#